data_AF-A0A435FEI0-F1
#
_entry.id   AF-A0A435FEI0-F1
#
_cell.length_a   1.000
_cell.length_b   1.000
_cell.length_c   1.000
_cell.angle_alpha   90.00
_cell.angle_beta   90.00
_cell.angle_gamma   90.00
#
_symmetry.space_group_name_H-M   'P 1'
#
loop_
_entity.id
_entity.type
_entity.pdbx_description
1 polymer ?
#
loop_
_entity_poly.entity_id
_entity_poly.type
_entity_poly.pdbx_seq_one_letter_code
_entity_poly.pdbx_strand_id
1 'polypeptide(L)' 'LYLGAAGFQVKVFFLACVAIAGLYGAATVGRKILFIQTVPAVIALIAVLLGW' A
#
# COMPACT_ATOMS: atom_id res chain seq x y z
N LEU A 1 -15.32 -8.51 -5.18
CA LEU A 1 -14.43 -9.30 -6.05
C LEU A 1 -13.71 -10.34 -5.18
N TYR A 2 -14.13 -11.61 -5.23
CA TYR A 2 -13.46 -12.70 -4.54
C TYR A 2 -12.31 -13.20 -5.44
N LEU A 3 -11.10 -12.67 -5.22
CA LEU A 3 -9.90 -13.16 -5.90
C LEU A 3 -9.44 -14.42 -5.16
N GLY A 4 -9.55 -15.59 -5.82
CA GLY A 4 -8.99 -16.87 -5.34
C GLY A 4 -7.46 -16.85 -5.23
N ALA A 5 -6.75 -17.90 -5.63
CA ALA A 5 -5.29 -18.02 -5.45
C ALA A 5 -4.43 -16.80 -5.94
N ALA A 6 -4.94 -15.99 -6.87
CA ALA A 6 -4.29 -14.76 -7.36
C ALA A 6 -4.48 -13.52 -6.46
N GLY A 7 -5.26 -13.61 -5.38
CA GLY A 7 -5.57 -12.48 -4.49
C GLY A 7 -4.35 -11.86 -3.84
N PHE A 8 -3.33 -12.67 -3.57
CA PHE A 8 -2.06 -12.19 -3.02
C PHE A 8 -1.33 -11.24 -3.97
N GLN A 9 -1.17 -11.62 -5.25
CA GLN A 9 -0.45 -10.82 -6.24
C GLN A 9 -1.12 -9.48 -6.49
N VAL A 10 -2.45 -9.46 -6.55
CA VAL A 10 -3.21 -8.21 -6.76
C VAL A 10 -3.15 -7.29 -5.54
N LYS A 11 -3.21 -7.85 -4.32
CA LYS A 11 -3.00 -7.07 -3.09
C LYS A 11 -1.61 -6.41 -3.09
N VAL A 12 -0.57 -7.18 -3.38
CA VAL A 12 0.82 -6.66 -3.43
C VAL A 12 0.96 -5.58 -4.51
N PHE A 13 0.41 -5.78 -5.71
CA PHE A 13 0.46 -4.79 -6.79
C PHE A 13 -0.21 -3.47 -6.40
N PHE A 14 -1.43 -3.53 -5.84
CA PHE A 14 -2.14 -2.34 -5.40
C PHE A 14 -1.43 -1.63 -4.24
N LEU A 15 -0.97 -2.37 -3.24
CA LEU A 15 -0.26 -1.81 -2.09
C LEU A 15 1.08 -1.16 -2.50
N ALA A 16 1.81 -1.75 -3.45
CA ALA A 16 3.02 -1.16 -4.01
C ALA A 16 2.72 0.15 -4.76
N CYS A 17 1.69 0.18 -5.61
CA CYS A 17 1.24 1.40 -6.28
C CYS A 17 0.84 2.49 -5.28
N VAL A 18 0.09 2.14 -4.23
CA VAL A 18 -0.33 3.09 -3.18
C VAL A 18 0.87 3.61 -2.38
N ALA A 19 1.86 2.77 -2.09
CA ALA A 19 3.08 3.20 -1.42
C ALA A 19 3.86 4.24 -2.26
N ILE A 20 4.01 4.00 -3.57
CA ILE A 20 4.64 4.96 -4.49
C ILE A 20 3.83 6.25 -4.58
N ALA A 21 2.52 6.17 -4.78
CA ALA A 21 1.65 7.34 -4.83
C ALA A 21 1.68 8.16 -3.52
N GLY A 22 1.76 7.48 -2.37
CA GLY A 22 1.90 8.12 -1.06
C GLY A 22 3.23 8.86 -0.88
N LEU A 23 4.33 8.30 -1.39
CA LEU A 23 5.64 8.98 -1.41
C LEU A 23 5.59 10.28 -2.24
N TYR A 24 5.03 10.22 -3.45
CA TYR A 24 4.87 11.41 -4.29
C TYR A 24 3.92 12.44 -3.69
N GLY A 25 2.78 11.99 -3.14
CA GLY A 25 1.78 12.85 -2.48
C GLY A 25 2.34 13.55 -1.25
N ALA A 26 3.23 12.89 -0.51
CA ALA A 26 3.90 13.51 0.62
C ALA A 26 4.98 14.53 0.21
N ALA A 27 5.64 14.31 -0.92
CA ALA A 27 6.59 15.27 -1.48
C ALA A 27 5.91 16.53 -2.04
N THR A 28 4.66 16.44 -2.51
CA THR A 28 3.96 17.53 -3.22
C THR A 28 2.84 18.21 -2.44
N VAL A 29 1.95 17.46 -1.79
CA VAL A 29 0.73 17.98 -1.14
C VAL A 29 0.93 18.17 0.37
N GLY A 30 1.90 17.46 0.96
CA GLY A 30 2.41 17.71 2.31
C GLY A 30 2.52 16.45 3.17
N ARG A 31 3.35 16.56 4.22
CA ARG A 31 3.73 15.45 5.13
C ARG A 31 2.55 14.71 5.78
N LYS A 32 1.33 15.27 5.78
CA LYS A 32 0.11 14.61 6.29
C LYS A 32 -0.24 13.33 5.53
N ILE A 33 0.05 13.28 4.22
CA ILE A 33 -0.23 12.11 3.37
C ILE A 33 0.68 10.94 3.69
N LEU A 34 1.92 11.21 4.11
CA LEU A 34 2.86 10.18 4.56
C LEU A 34 2.27 9.35 5.72
N PHE A 35 1.73 10.03 6.73
CA PHE A 35 1.22 9.37 7.94
C PHE A 35 -0.17 8.73 7.78
N ILE A 36 -1.03 9.30 6.94
CA ILE A 36 -2.42 8.84 6.80
C ILE A 36 -2.57 7.80 5.67
N GLN A 37 -1.69 7.82 4.67
CA GLN A 37 -1.82 6.97 3.49
C GLN A 37 -0.63 6.03 3.29
N THR A 38 0.59 6.54 3.42
CA THR A 38 1.79 5.73 3.12
C THR A 38 2.13 4.78 4.25
N VAL A 39 2.06 5.23 5.51
CA VAL A 39 2.26 4.38 6.70
C VAL A 39 1.28 3.19 6.73
N PRO A 40 -0.05 3.37 6.64
CA PRO A 40 -0.97 2.23 6.64
C PRO A 40 -0.82 1.34 5.39
N ALA A 41 -0.48 1.91 4.23
CA ALA A 41 -0.21 1.12 3.01
C ALA A 41 1.03 0.23 3.14
N VAL A 42 2.11 0.75 3.74
CA VAL A 42 3.34 -0.03 3.99
C VAL A 42 3.09 -1.11 5.04
N ILE A 43 2.35 -0.80 6.12
CA ILE A 43 1.97 -1.80 7.13
C ILE A 43 1.14 -2.92 6.50
N ALA A 44 0.15 -2.57 5.66
CA ALA A 44 -0.65 -3.56 4.95
C ALA A 44 0.18 -4.38 3.94
N LEU A 45 1.16 -3.77 3.26
CA LEU A 45 2.10 -4.48 2.39
C LEU A 45 2.92 -5.52 3.17
N ILE A 46 3.46 -5.13 4.33
CA ILE A 46 4.25 -6.01 5.20
C ILE A 46 3.37 -7.14 5.77
N ALA A 47 2.16 -6.83 6.24
CA ALA A 47 1.22 -7.84 6.74
C ALA A 47 0.88 -8.88 5.67
N VAL A 48 0.58 -8.43 4.44
CA VAL A 48 0.34 -9.34 3.31
C VAL A 48 1.59 -10.19 3.04
N LEU A 49 2.79 -9.60 2.98
CA LEU A 49 4.04 -10.34 2.75
C LEU A 49 4.35 -11.37 3.85
N LEU A 50 3.97 -11.11 5.09
CA LEU A 50 4.11 -12.03 6.22
C LEU A 50 3.06 -13.16 6.23
N GLY A 51 2.12 -13.14 5.28
CA GLY A 51 1.08 -14.16 5.14
C GLY A 51 -0.10 -13.99 6.10
N TRP A 52 -0.29 -12.79 6.64
CA TRP A 52 -1.45 -12.39 7.46
C TRP A 52 -2.60 -11.90 6.59
#